data_AF-A0A087S1E1-F1
#
_entry.id   AF-A0A087S1E1-F1
#
_cell.length_a   1.000
_cell.length_b   1.000
_cell.length_c   1.000
_cell.angle_alpha   90.00
_cell.angle_beta   90.00
_cell.angle_gamma   90.00
#
_symmetry.space_group_name_H-M   'P 1'
#
loop_
_entity.id
_entity.type
_entity.pdbx_description
1 polymer ?
#
loop_
_entity_poly.entity_id
_entity_poly.type
_entity_poly.pdbx_seq_one_letter_code
_entity_poly.pdbx_strand_id
1 'polypeptide(L)'
;MADDPEPTSLKHEILDKIAALVAAAFGLVAALAWNEAIKALFREYFGPTDQVGPMIVYAIIVTMIAVILTIFVARAASRAKALLGKRDYRCALCKYKTYVESEFMEHLSKEHSASDDKFISK
;
A
#
# COMPACT_ATOMS: atom_id res chain seq x y z
N MET A 1 -13.01 22.71 12.94
CA MET A 1 -12.11 22.78 14.10
C MET A 1 -10.96 21.85 13.76
N ALA A 2 -9.69 22.23 13.98
CA ALA A 2 -8.58 21.42 13.51
C ALA A 2 -8.73 20.17 14.34
N ASP A 3 -9.01 19.05 13.67
CA ASP A 3 -9.10 17.76 14.31
C ASP A 3 -7.74 17.54 14.96
N ASP A 4 -7.63 17.94 16.23
CA ASP A 4 -6.52 17.58 17.09
C ASP A 4 -6.57 16.06 17.13
N PRO A 5 -5.55 15.36 16.61
CA PRO A 5 -5.60 13.91 16.58
C PRO A 5 -5.77 13.42 18.01
N GLU A 6 -6.86 12.69 18.26
CA GLU A 6 -7.09 12.00 19.53
C GLU A 6 -5.77 11.30 19.93
N PRO A 7 -5.26 11.47 21.16
CA PRO A 7 -3.98 10.89 21.54
C PRO A 7 -4.05 9.39 21.34
N THR A 8 -3.42 8.89 20.27
CA THR A 8 -3.31 7.46 19.99
C THR A 8 -2.77 6.82 21.26
N SER A 9 -3.59 5.98 21.89
CA SER A 9 -3.22 5.41 23.18
C SER A 9 -1.85 4.75 23.06
N LEU A 10 -0.95 4.95 24.03
CA LEU A 10 0.39 4.35 24.05
C LEU A 10 0.37 2.84 23.73
N LYS A 11 -0.71 2.16 24.14
CA LYS A 11 -0.97 0.75 23.83
C LYS A 11 -1.09 0.49 22.33
N HIS A 12 -1.79 1.34 21.59
CA HIS A 12 -1.96 1.22 20.15
C HIS A 12 -0.63 1.35 19.42
N GLU A 13 0.18 2.36 19.77
CA GLU A 13 1.51 2.54 19.17
C GLU A 13 2.43 1.35 19.45
N ILE A 14 2.45 0.84 20.69
CA ILE A 14 3.22 -0.36 21.05
C ILE A 14 2.77 -1.57 20.23
N LEU A 15 1.46 -1.79 20.10
CA LEU A 15 0.92 -2.91 19.31
C LEU A 15 1.29 -2.80 17.83
N ASP A 16 1.23 -1.60 17.24
CA ASP A 16 1.61 -1.36 15.85
C ASP A 16 3.10 -1.64 15.61
N LYS A 17 3.97 -1.18 16.52
CA LYS A 17 5.42 -1.46 16.41
C LYS A 17 5.73 -2.94 16.58
N ILE A 18 5.09 -3.61 17.54
CA ILE A 18 5.25 -5.06 17.72
C ILE A 18 4.77 -5.81 16.48
N ALA A 19 3.60 -5.45 15.94
CA ALA A 19 3.08 -6.08 14.73
C ALA A 19 4.04 -5.91 13.54
N ALA A 20 4.61 -4.72 13.36
CA ALA A 20 5.61 -4.46 12.32
C ALA A 20 6.89 -5.30 12.51
N LEU A 21 7.41 -5.39 13.73
CA LEU A 21 8.59 -6.20 14.05
C LEU A 21 8.34 -7.70 13.83
N VAL A 22 7.17 -8.19 14.25
CA VAL A 22 6.74 -9.57 14.06
C VAL A 22 6.59 -9.88 12.57
N ALA A 23 5.91 -9.01 11.81
CA ALA A 23 5.76 -9.17 10.37
C ALA A 23 7.12 -9.16 9.64
N ALA A 24 8.06 -8.29 10.04
CA ALA A 24 9.39 -8.25 9.47
C ALA A 24 10.19 -9.54 9.78
N ALA A 25 10.15 -10.02 11.03
CA ALA A 25 10.83 -11.25 11.43
C ALA A 25 10.29 -12.47 10.68
N PHE A 26 8.96 -12.63 10.60
CA PHE A 26 8.34 -13.71 9.82
C PHE A 26 8.56 -13.53 8.32
N GLY A 27 8.59 -12.31 7.80
CA GLY A 27 8.93 -12.02 6.41
C GLY A 27 10.33 -12.53 6.06
N LEU A 28 11.31 -12.32 6.94
CA LEU A 28 12.66 -12.86 6.77
C LEU A 28 12.67 -14.39 6.80
N VAL A 29 12.04 -15.01 7.80
CA VAL A 29 11.94 -16.47 7.91
C VAL A 29 11.28 -17.07 6.68
N ALA A 30 10.19 -16.47 6.20
CA ALA A 30 9.49 -16.91 5.00
C ALA A 30 10.40 -16.80 3.76
N ALA A 31 11.11 -15.69 3.58
CA ALA A 31 12.04 -15.52 2.46
C ALA A 31 13.11 -16.61 2.42
N LEU A 32 13.71 -16.94 3.58
CA LEU A 32 14.70 -18.01 3.68
C LEU A 32 14.08 -19.39 3.40
N ALA A 33 12.91 -19.68 3.98
CA ALA A 33 12.25 -20.97 3.82
C ALA A 33 11.85 -21.23 2.36
N TRP A 34 11.30 -20.22 1.67
CA TRP A 34 10.93 -20.34 0.25
C TRP A 34 12.15 -20.52 -0.66
N ASN A 35 13.27 -19.86 -0.36
CA ASN A 35 14.51 -20.07 -1.10
C ASN A 35 14.99 -21.52 -1.03
N GLU A 36 15.04 -22.10 0.17
CA GLU A 36 15.46 -23.48 0.37
C GLU A 36 14.44 -24.48 -0.20
N ALA A 37 13.14 -24.22 -0.06
CA ALA A 37 12.09 -25.06 -0.63
C ALA A 37 12.18 -25.15 -2.16
N ILE A 38 12.38 -24.01 -2.85
CA ILE A 38 12.52 -24.01 -4.32
C ILE A 38 13.79 -24.77 -4.73
N LYS A 39 14.91 -24.58 -4.04
CA LYS A 39 16.14 -25.34 -4.33
C LYS A 39 15.96 -26.84 -4.13
N ALA A 40 15.29 -27.26 -3.05
CA ALA A 40 15.00 -28.67 -2.80
C ALA A 40 14.12 -29.28 -3.89
N LEU A 41 13.08 -28.55 -4.32
CA LEU A 41 12.24 -28.95 -5.44
C LEU A 41 13.08 -29.10 -6.72
N PHE A 42 13.94 -28.11 -7.02
CA PHE A 42 14.83 -28.17 -8.17
C PHE A 42 15.75 -29.38 -8.13
N ARG A 43 16.30 -29.70 -6.94
CA ARG A 43 17.15 -30.88 -6.76
C ARG A 43 16.44 -32.18 -7.11
N GLU A 44 15.17 -32.28 -6.71
CA GLU A 44 14.34 -33.47 -6.98
C GLU A 44 14.07 -33.67 -8.48
N TYR A 45 13.75 -32.59 -9.20
CA TYR A 45 13.35 -32.69 -10.62
C TYR A 45 14.49 -32.57 -11.63
N PHE A 46 15.56 -31.84 -11.30
CA PHE A 46 16.65 -31.50 -12.24
C PHE A 46 18.02 -32.03 -11.82
N GLY A 47 18.11 -32.72 -10.67
CA GLY A 47 19.36 -33.25 -10.14
C GLY A 47 20.18 -32.21 -9.36
N PRO A 48 21.47 -32.46 -9.13
CA PRO A 48 22.31 -31.65 -8.23
C PRO A 48 22.35 -30.16 -8.63
N THR A 49 22.01 -29.28 -7.68
CA THR A 49 21.86 -27.83 -7.90
C THR A 49 23.19 -27.07 -8.00
N ASP A 50 24.30 -27.77 -7.82
CA ASP A 50 25.69 -27.31 -7.94
C ASP A 50 26.18 -27.26 -9.39
N GLN A 51 25.39 -27.79 -10.34
CA GLN A 51 25.68 -27.66 -11.76
C GLN A 51 25.16 -26.33 -12.32
N VAL A 52 25.93 -25.72 -13.22
CA VAL A 52 25.62 -24.42 -13.84
C VAL A 52 24.27 -24.43 -14.57
N GLY A 53 23.91 -25.54 -15.23
CA GLY A 53 22.63 -25.70 -15.93
C GLY A 53 21.42 -25.51 -15.00
N PRO A 54 21.24 -26.35 -13.98
CA PRO A 54 20.19 -26.20 -12.97
C PRO A 54 20.14 -24.81 -12.30
N MET A 55 21.29 -24.17 -12.04
CA MET A 55 21.33 -22.80 -11.48
C MET A 55 20.72 -21.76 -12.42
N ILE A 56 20.98 -21.85 -13.72
CA ILE A 56 20.41 -20.92 -14.71
C ILE A 56 18.90 -21.11 -14.79
N VAL A 57 18.41 -22.35 -14.82
CA VAL A 57 16.97 -22.64 -14.85
C VAL A 57 16.30 -22.11 -13.57
N TYR A 58 16.91 -22.33 -12.41
CA TYR A 58 16.46 -21.77 -11.14
C TYR A 58 16.34 -20.25 -11.18
N ALA A 59 17.36 -19.54 -11.65
CA ALA A 59 17.36 -18.08 -11.72
C ALA A 59 16.24 -17.55 -12.64
N ILE A 60 16.02 -18.19 -13.79
CA ILE A 60 14.95 -17.80 -14.72
C ILE A 60 13.58 -17.99 -14.08
N ILE A 61 13.31 -19.15 -13.47
CA ILE A 61 12.01 -19.44 -12.85
C ILE A 61 11.73 -18.47 -11.70
N VAL A 62 12.69 -18.25 -10.81
CA VAL A 62 12.52 -17.31 -9.69
C VAL A 62 12.27 -15.89 -10.19
N THR A 63 12.96 -15.46 -11.26
CA THR A 63 12.74 -14.14 -11.86
C THR A 63 11.33 -14.01 -12.45
N MET A 64 10.86 -15.03 -13.17
CA MET A 64 9.50 -15.04 -13.72
C MET A 64 8.44 -14.94 -12.61
N ILE A 65 8.60 -15.72 -11.54
CA ILE A 65 7.71 -15.66 -10.37
C ILE A 65 7.74 -14.26 -9.74
N ALA A 66 8.94 -13.69 -9.54
CA ALA A 66 9.10 -12.35 -8.95
C ALA A 66 8.40 -11.26 -9.78
N VAL A 67 8.54 -11.29 -11.12
CA VAL A 67 7.85 -10.34 -12.01
C VAL A 67 6.34 -10.49 -11.92
N ILE A 68 5.83 -11.73 -11.95
CA ILE A 68 4.40 -12.02 -11.84
C ILE A 68 3.85 -11.48 -10.51
N LEU A 69 4.48 -11.82 -9.39
CA LEU A 69 4.07 -11.34 -8.05
C LEU A 69 4.13 -9.81 -7.94
N THR A 70 5.17 -9.19 -8.50
CA THR A 70 5.31 -7.72 -8.50
C THR A 70 4.16 -7.05 -9.24
N ILE A 71 3.75 -7.58 -10.39
CA ILE A 71 2.60 -7.07 -11.16
C ILE A 71 1.29 -7.24 -10.37
N PHE A 72 1.09 -8.38 -9.69
CA PHE A 72 -0.08 -8.59 -8.85
C PHE A 72 -0.14 -7.59 -7.68
N VAL A 73 0.96 -7.39 -6.97
CA VAL A 73 1.04 -6.42 -5.87
C VAL A 73 0.79 -5.00 -6.37
N ALA A 74 1.40 -4.60 -7.50
CA ALA A 74 1.19 -3.28 -8.10
C ALA A 74 -0.29 -3.04 -8.44
N ARG A 75 -0.97 -4.04 -9.01
CA ARG A 75 -2.41 -3.97 -9.32
C ARG A 75 -3.29 -3.97 -8.07
N ALA A 76 -2.94 -4.72 -7.03
CA ALA A 76 -3.67 -4.70 -5.77
C ALA A 76 -3.55 -3.34 -5.09
N ALA A 77 -2.33 -2.77 -5.04
CA ALA A 77 -2.07 -1.45 -4.49
C ALA A 77 -2.81 -0.34 -5.24
N SER A 78 -2.85 -0.39 -6.58
CA SER A 78 -3.58 0.61 -7.37
C SER A 78 -5.09 0.56 -7.10
N ARG A 79 -5.66 -0.65 -6.97
CA ARG A 79 -7.08 -0.83 -6.61
C ARG A 79 -7.38 -0.33 -5.20
N ALA A 80 -6.52 -0.65 -4.23
CA ALA A 80 -6.69 -0.16 -2.85
C ALA A 80 -6.66 1.38 -2.79
N LYS A 81 -5.72 2.02 -3.51
CA LYS A 81 -5.67 3.49 -3.62
C LYS A 81 -6.92 4.07 -4.28
N ALA A 82 -7.46 3.43 -5.31
CA ALA A 82 -8.69 3.90 -5.96
C ALA A 82 -9.92 3.83 -5.03
N LEU A 83 -9.96 2.87 -4.11
CA LEU A 83 -11.04 2.74 -3.12
C LEU A 83 -10.87 3.75 -1.97
N LEU A 84 -9.65 3.93 -1.47
CA LEU A 84 -9.36 4.84 -0.35
C LEU A 84 -9.22 6.32 -0.78
N GLY A 85 -8.97 6.58 -2.06
CA GLY A 85 -8.71 7.91 -2.61
C GLY A 85 -9.97 8.73 -2.95
N LYS A 86 -11.17 8.16 -2.83
CA LYS A 86 -12.42 8.93 -2.99
C LYS A 86 -12.72 9.69 -1.70
N ARG A 87 -12.07 10.85 -1.51
CA ARG A 87 -12.52 11.84 -0.54
C ARG A 87 -13.73 12.58 -1.12
N ASP A 88 -14.86 12.57 -0.42
CA ASP A 88 -16.00 13.41 -0.77
C ASP A 88 -15.78 14.82 -0.21
N TYR A 89 -15.67 15.79 -1.12
CA TYR A 89 -15.66 17.21 -0.78
C TYR A 89 -17.11 17.69 -0.72
N ARG A 90 -17.53 18.17 0.45
CA ARG A 90 -18.87 18.70 0.67
C ARG A 90 -18.78 20.20 0.93
N CYS A 91 -19.59 20.97 0.23
CA CYS A 91 -19.70 22.41 0.50
C CYS A 91 -20.39 22.62 1.85
N ALA A 92 -19.84 23.49 2.69
CA ALA A 92 -20.45 23.84 3.98
C ALA A 92 -21.62 24.83 3.84
N LEU A 93 -21.70 25.54 2.72
CA LEU A 93 -22.65 26.64 2.49
C LEU A 93 -23.88 26.19 1.69
N CYS A 94 -23.77 25.13 0.89
CA CYS A 94 -24.85 24.62 0.06
C CYS A 94 -24.83 23.08 -0.04
N LYS A 95 -25.77 22.49 -0.80
CA LYS A 95 -25.89 21.03 -0.96
C LYS A 95 -24.92 20.43 -2.01
N TYR A 96 -23.93 21.19 -2.46
CA TYR A 96 -22.96 20.73 -3.46
C TYR A 96 -21.98 19.70 -2.87
N LYS A 97 -21.72 18.63 -3.62
CA LYS A 97 -20.75 17.58 -3.28
C LYS A 97 -20.00 17.16 -4.54
N THR A 98 -18.70 16.94 -4.43
CA THR A 98 -17.86 16.39 -5.50
C THR A 98 -16.80 15.45 -4.90
N TYR A 99 -16.19 14.64 -5.75
CA TYR A 99 -15.05 13.78 -5.41
C TYR A 99 -13.73 14.32 -5.99
N VAL A 100 -13.77 15.49 -6.63
CA VAL A 100 -12.64 16.12 -7.31
C VAL A 100 -12.34 17.47 -6.65
N GLU A 101 -11.13 17.62 -6.12
CA GLU A 101 -10.71 18.84 -5.39
C GLU A 101 -10.78 20.10 -6.26
N SER A 102 -10.38 20.00 -7.53
CA SER A 102 -10.41 21.15 -8.45
C SER A 102 -11.84 21.64 -8.72
N GLU A 103 -12.79 20.72 -8.91
CA GLU A 103 -14.22 21.08 -9.05
C GLU A 103 -14.78 21.72 -7.77
N PHE A 104 -14.29 21.31 -6.60
CA PHE A 104 -14.70 21.89 -5.32
C PHE A 104 -14.20 23.33 -5.17
N MET A 105 -12.91 23.57 -5.44
CA MET A 105 -12.31 24.91 -5.39
C MET A 105 -12.93 25.85 -6.43
N GLU A 106 -13.23 25.34 -7.63
CA GLU A 106 -13.95 26.11 -8.66
C GLU A 106 -15.36 26.49 -8.19
N HIS A 107 -16.12 25.55 -7.61
CA HIS A 107 -17.42 25.84 -7.04
C HIS A 107 -17.35 26.90 -5.94
N LEU A 108 -16.42 26.78 -4.99
CA LEU A 108 -16.25 27.78 -3.92
C LEU A 108 -15.91 29.16 -4.47
N SER A 109 -14.96 29.24 -5.41
CA SER A 109 -14.53 30.52 -6.00
C SER A 109 -15.58 31.18 -6.88
N LYS A 110 -16.50 30.42 -7.50
CA LYS A 110 -17.56 30.98 -8.36
C LYS A 110 -18.83 31.31 -7.60
N GLU A 111 -19.29 30.40 -6.75
CA GLU A 111 -20.59 30.51 -6.07
C GLU A 111 -20.47 31.18 -4.69
N HIS A 112 -19.28 31.18 -4.10
CA HIS A 112 -19.04 31.63 -2.72
C HIS A 112 -17.81 32.55 -2.58
N SER A 113 -17.47 33.28 -3.65
CA SER A 113 -16.33 34.20 -3.81
C SER A 113 -16.15 35.30 -2.74
N ALA A 114 -17.10 35.44 -1.81
CA ALA A 114 -17.15 36.51 -0.81
C ALA A 114 -17.11 36.00 0.64
N SER A 115 -16.76 34.73 0.89
CA SER A 115 -16.68 34.14 2.24
C SER A 115 -15.26 33.65 2.56
N ASP A 116 -14.22 34.32 2.07
CA ASP A 116 -12.81 33.95 2.33
C ASP A 116 -12.43 34.04 3.81
N ASP A 117 -13.17 34.80 4.62
CA ASP A 117 -12.87 35.10 6.02
C ASP A 117 -13.45 34.07 7.02
N LYS A 118 -14.21 33.06 6.58
CA LYS A 118 -14.76 32.01 7.48
C LYS A 118 -14.06 30.65 7.39
N PHE A 119 -13.11 30.47 6.47
CA PHE A 119 -12.49 29.17 6.20
C PHE A 119 -11.09 28.97 6.83
N ILE A 120 -10.64 29.85 7.72
CA ILE A 120 -9.50 29.59 8.60
C ILE A 120 -9.91 29.86 10.05
N SER A 121 -10.70 28.97 10.64
CA SER A 121 -10.61 28.85 12.09
C SER A 121 -11.10 27.51 12.54
N LYS A 122 -10.08 26.83 13.05
CA LYS A 122 -10.10 25.54 13.65
C LYS A 122 -10.46 24.62 12.48
#